data_AF-A0A944ZZP0-F1
#
_entry.id   AF-A0A944ZZP0-F1
#
_cell.length_a   1.000
_cell.length_b   1.000
_cell.length_c   1.000
_cell.angle_alpha   90.00
_cell.angle_beta   90.00
_cell.angle_gamma   90.00
#
_symmetry.space_group_name_H-M   'P 1'
#
loop_
_entity.id
_entity.type
_entity.pdbx_description
1 polymer ?
#
loop_
_entity_poly.entity_id
_entity_poly.type
_entity_poly.pdbx_seq_one_letter_code
_entity_poly.pdbx_strand_id
1 'polypeptide(L)'
;MSDSWLDKLPGTAKQKQNAKYKMSARAYEKLRQKVVGPEKAKQEMQRNEAMAQIKFGLETEPEFQEAFKQQIEKDIAQQGIEAVLSNPDISNEMKQQIESGSFDIDVTSPSEDVPDQLVIKPEGNVGEKIPLSKSLTESYLSQL
;
A
#
# COMPACT_ATOMS: atom_id res chain seq x y z
N MET A 1 40.01 21.44 -29.49
CA MET A 1 40.24 21.10 -28.06
C MET A 1 38.94 21.34 -27.33
N SER A 2 38.35 20.31 -26.73
CA SER A 2 37.01 20.38 -26.13
C SER A 2 37.08 21.05 -24.76
N ASP A 3 36.62 22.29 -24.66
CA ASP A 3 36.36 22.99 -23.39
C ASP A 3 35.17 22.34 -22.67
N SER A 4 35.40 21.16 -22.09
CA SER A 4 34.41 20.53 -21.22
C SER A 4 34.46 21.21 -19.86
N TRP A 5 33.34 21.77 -19.41
CA TRP A 5 33.21 22.39 -18.08
C TRP A 5 33.69 21.46 -16.93
N LEU A 6 33.65 20.15 -17.16
CA LEU A 6 34.18 19.10 -16.28
C LEU A 6 35.69 19.18 -16.03
N ASP A 7 36.47 19.79 -16.92
CA ASP A 7 37.93 19.97 -16.76
C ASP A 7 38.28 21.07 -15.76
N LYS A 8 37.34 21.97 -15.44
CA LYS A 8 37.55 23.05 -14.46
C LYS A 8 37.28 22.61 -13.02
N LEU A 9 36.80 21.39 -12.81
CA LEU A 9 36.52 20.86 -11.48
C LEU A 9 37.81 20.35 -10.82
N PRO A 10 38.01 20.63 -9.51
CA PRO A 10 39.13 20.08 -8.76
C PRO A 10 39.11 18.54 -8.80
N GLY A 11 40.29 17.92 -8.84
CA GLY A 11 40.47 16.50 -9.19
C GLY A 11 39.60 15.51 -8.40
N THR A 12 39.31 15.81 -7.13
CA THR A 12 38.44 14.98 -6.26
C THR A 12 36.96 15.06 -6.67
N ALA A 13 36.46 16.24 -7.04
CA ALA A 13 35.09 16.42 -7.52
C ALA A 13 34.90 15.82 -8.93
N LYS A 14 35.92 15.96 -9.78
CA LYS A 14 35.96 15.36 -11.12
C LYS A 14 35.96 13.83 -11.06
N GLN A 15 36.72 13.22 -10.14
CA GLN A 15 36.70 11.77 -9.92
C GLN A 15 35.34 11.28 -9.42
N LYS A 16 34.69 11.99 -8.48
CA LYS A 16 33.34 11.65 -8.02
C LYS A 16 32.31 11.73 -9.13
N GLN A 17 32.35 12.77 -9.98
CA GLN A 17 31.44 12.87 -11.13
C GLN A 17 31.72 11.75 -12.16
N ASN A 18 32.97 11.50 -12.51
CA ASN A 18 33.32 10.41 -13.42
C ASN A 18 32.91 9.03 -12.86
N ALA A 19 33.00 8.82 -11.55
CA ALA A 19 32.52 7.59 -10.91
C ALA A 19 30.99 7.45 -10.97
N LYS A 20 30.24 8.56 -10.86
CA LYS A 20 28.78 8.56 -11.07
C LYS A 20 28.39 8.18 -12.50
N TYR A 21 29.16 8.59 -13.49
CA TYR A 21 28.91 8.23 -14.91
C TYR A 21 29.51 6.88 -15.31
N LYS A 22 30.42 6.32 -14.52
CA LYS A 22 30.96 4.95 -14.63
C LYS A 22 30.18 3.95 -13.77
N MET A 23 28.88 4.11 -13.67
CA MET A 23 28.04 3.04 -13.12
C MET A 23 28.22 1.80 -14.01
N SER A 24 28.46 0.64 -13.39
CA SER A 24 28.62 -0.61 -14.15
C SER A 24 27.34 -0.89 -14.94
N ALA A 25 27.44 -1.60 -16.08
CA ALA A 25 26.27 -1.98 -16.88
C ALA A 25 25.18 -2.64 -16.00
N ARG A 26 25.61 -3.44 -15.03
CA ARG A 26 24.76 -4.08 -14.01
C ARG A 26 24.04 -3.08 -13.09
N ALA A 27 24.65 -1.94 -12.76
CA ALA A 27 24.01 -0.89 -11.97
C ALA A 27 22.97 -0.14 -12.81
N TYR A 28 23.22 0.09 -14.10
CA TYR A 28 22.25 0.68 -15.03
C TYR A 28 21.05 -0.25 -15.31
N GLU A 29 21.27 -1.55 -15.44
CA GLU A 29 20.18 -2.54 -15.58
C GLU A 29 19.27 -2.56 -14.36
N LYS A 30 19.85 -2.57 -13.15
CA LYS A 30 19.07 -2.45 -11.91
C LYS A 30 18.27 -1.16 -11.85
N LEU A 31 18.83 -0.05 -12.36
CA LEU A 31 18.14 1.23 -12.37
C LEU A 31 16.98 1.23 -13.37
N ARG A 32 17.17 0.66 -14.57
CA ARG A 32 16.11 0.49 -15.56
C ARG A 32 14.98 -0.41 -15.06
N GLN A 33 15.30 -1.48 -14.32
CA GLN A 33 14.28 -2.33 -13.69
C GLN A 33 13.46 -1.60 -12.61
N LYS A 34 14.05 -0.60 -11.94
CA LYS A 34 13.37 0.23 -10.95
C LYS A 34 12.50 1.35 -11.55
N VAL A 35 12.74 1.74 -12.80
CA VAL A 35 11.92 2.76 -13.46
C VAL A 35 10.59 2.11 -13.85
N VAL A 36 9.57 2.40 -13.04
CA VAL A 36 8.19 2.04 -13.33
C VAL A 36 7.76 2.76 -14.62
N GLY A 37 7.21 2.00 -15.57
CA GLY A 37 6.72 2.57 -16.83
C GLY A 37 5.58 3.58 -16.59
N PRO A 38 5.37 4.55 -17.48
CA PRO A 38 4.38 5.61 -17.29
C PRO A 38 2.95 5.08 -17.10
N GLU A 39 2.60 3.94 -17.70
CA GLU A 39 1.28 3.32 -17.52
C GLU A 39 1.11 2.74 -16.12
N LYS A 40 2.11 2.03 -15.61
CA LYS A 40 2.10 1.49 -14.24
C LYS A 40 2.08 2.60 -13.21
N ALA A 41 2.82 3.68 -13.44
CA ALA A 41 2.81 4.85 -12.57
C ALA A 41 1.40 5.48 -12.50
N LYS A 42 0.68 5.57 -13.62
CA LYS A 42 -0.71 6.06 -13.63
C LYS A 42 -1.64 5.14 -12.84
N GLN A 43 -1.51 3.83 -13.00
CA GLN A 43 -2.32 2.85 -12.26
C GLN A 43 -2.07 2.95 -10.75
N GLU A 44 -0.79 3.06 -10.35
CA GLU A 44 -0.42 3.25 -8.95
C GLU A 44 -0.95 4.58 -8.39
N MET A 45 -0.88 5.67 -9.15
CA MET A 45 -1.45 6.96 -8.74
C MET A 45 -2.96 6.89 -8.54
N GLN A 46 -3.71 6.29 -9.48
CA GLN A 46 -5.16 6.14 -9.36
C GLN A 46 -5.55 5.29 -8.14
N ARG A 47 -4.83 4.19 -7.92
CA ARG A 47 -5.03 3.34 -6.75
C ARG A 47 -4.77 4.10 -5.46
N ASN A 48 -3.68 4.86 -5.39
CA ASN A 48 -3.32 5.64 -4.20
C ASN A 48 -4.33 6.75 -3.93
N GLU A 49 -4.84 7.40 -4.97
CA GLU A 49 -5.88 8.43 -4.85
C GLU A 49 -7.17 7.85 -4.28
N ALA A 50 -7.67 6.74 -4.82
CA ALA A 50 -8.86 6.07 -4.31
C ALA A 50 -8.67 5.59 -2.85
N MET A 51 -7.49 5.07 -2.53
CA MET A 51 -7.18 4.62 -1.17
C MET A 51 -7.12 5.79 -0.18
N ALA A 52 -6.56 6.93 -0.60
CA ALA A 52 -6.53 8.15 0.21
C ALA A 52 -7.94 8.72 0.44
N GLN A 53 -8.83 8.64 -0.55
CA GLN A 53 -10.23 9.03 -0.40
C GLN A 53 -10.96 8.15 0.62
N ILE A 54 -10.78 6.83 0.55
CA ILE A 54 -11.33 5.90 1.55
C ILE A 54 -10.82 6.26 2.94
N LYS A 55 -9.50 6.43 3.08
CA LYS A 55 -8.89 6.77 4.37
C LYS A 55 -9.46 8.08 4.92
N PHE A 56 -9.57 9.10 4.07
CA PHE A 56 -10.15 10.37 4.46
C PHE A 56 -11.60 10.20 4.90
N GLY A 57 -12.43 9.50 4.12
CA GLY A 57 -13.82 9.22 4.48
C GLY A 57 -13.96 8.48 5.80
N LEU A 58 -13.13 7.47 6.05
CA LEU A 58 -13.09 6.74 7.33
C LEU A 58 -12.69 7.64 8.51
N GLU A 59 -11.82 8.63 8.31
CA GLU A 59 -11.38 9.55 9.36
C GLU A 59 -12.35 10.73 9.59
N THR A 60 -13.08 11.17 8.56
CA THR A 60 -13.91 12.39 8.62
C THR A 60 -15.40 12.13 8.74
N GLU A 61 -15.91 11.03 8.19
CA GLU A 61 -17.35 10.77 8.07
C GLU A 61 -17.74 9.50 8.86
N PRO A 62 -18.35 9.64 10.05
CA PRO A 62 -18.74 8.47 10.85
C PRO A 62 -19.82 7.62 10.16
N GLU A 63 -20.72 8.24 9.39
CA GLU A 63 -21.74 7.54 8.60
C GLU A 63 -21.10 6.67 7.50
N PHE A 64 -20.00 7.15 6.91
CA PHE A 64 -19.24 6.39 5.91
C PHE A 64 -18.55 5.19 6.57
N GLN A 65 -17.94 5.37 7.74
CA GLN A 65 -17.33 4.29 8.51
C GLN A 65 -18.34 3.19 8.87
N GLU A 66 -19.54 3.57 9.35
CA GLU A 66 -20.60 2.62 9.68
C GLU A 66 -21.13 1.89 8.45
N ALA A 67 -21.37 2.60 7.33
CA ALA A 67 -21.83 1.98 6.08
C ALA A 67 -20.79 0.99 5.53
N PHE A 68 -19.51 1.37 5.57
CA PHE A 68 -18.41 0.52 5.11
C PHE A 68 -18.26 -0.71 6.01
N LYS A 69 -18.44 -0.55 7.33
CA LYS A 69 -18.49 -1.66 8.29
C LYS A 69 -19.63 -2.63 8.02
N GLN A 70 -20.85 -2.14 7.80
CA GLN A 70 -21.98 -2.98 7.45
C GLN A 70 -21.78 -3.75 6.13
N GLN A 71 -21.08 -3.14 5.17
CA GLN A 71 -20.77 -3.82 3.91
C GLN A 71 -19.78 -4.97 4.12
N ILE A 72 -18.73 -4.74 4.91
CA ILE A 72 -17.78 -5.79 5.28
C ILE A 72 -18.46 -6.90 6.10
N GLU A 73 -19.34 -6.56 7.05
CA GLU A 73 -20.11 -7.56 7.82
C GLU A 73 -20.96 -8.45 6.91
N LYS A 74 -21.62 -7.87 5.90
CA LYS A 74 -22.37 -8.64 4.90
C LYS A 74 -21.46 -9.57 4.10
N ASP A 75 -20.30 -9.08 3.69
CA ASP A 75 -19.34 -9.87 2.91
C ASP A 75 -18.74 -11.02 3.74
N ILE A 76 -18.47 -10.79 5.04
CA ILE A 76 -18.07 -11.84 5.99
C ILE A 76 -19.18 -12.88 6.14
N ALA A 77 -20.43 -12.45 6.31
CA ALA A 77 -21.56 -13.36 6.45
C ALA A 77 -21.82 -14.18 5.16
N GLN A 78 -21.53 -13.63 3.99
CA GLN A 78 -21.77 -14.29 2.69
C GLN A 78 -20.62 -15.20 2.24
N GLN A 79 -19.38 -14.72 2.35
CA GLN A 79 -18.20 -15.39 1.78
C GLN A 79 -17.36 -16.11 2.84
N GLY A 80 -17.60 -15.81 4.12
CA GLY A 80 -16.82 -16.32 5.24
C GLY A 80 -15.57 -15.49 5.50
N ILE A 81 -15.11 -15.49 6.76
CA ILE A 81 -13.93 -14.75 7.21
C ILE A 81 -12.68 -15.09 6.39
N GLU A 82 -12.54 -16.34 5.97
CA GLU A 82 -11.38 -16.85 5.24
C GLU A 82 -11.26 -16.29 3.81
N ALA A 83 -12.39 -15.88 3.21
CA ALA A 83 -12.40 -15.22 1.90
C ALA A 83 -12.14 -13.71 2.04
N VAL A 84 -12.53 -13.13 3.18
CA VAL A 84 -12.43 -11.69 3.44
C VAL A 84 -11.04 -11.30 3.95
N LEU A 85 -10.41 -12.14 4.77
CA LEU A 85 -9.12 -11.85 5.40
C LEU A 85 -7.98 -12.56 4.64
N SER A 86 -6.88 -11.85 4.43
CA SER A 86 -5.69 -12.42 3.79
C SER A 86 -4.89 -13.37 4.71
N ASN A 87 -5.19 -13.42 6.01
CA ASN A 87 -4.44 -14.22 7.00
C ASN A 87 -5.20 -15.48 7.42
N PRO A 88 -4.62 -16.68 7.22
CA PRO A 88 -5.22 -17.95 7.65
C PRO A 88 -5.05 -18.23 9.16
N ASP A 89 -4.05 -17.62 9.83
CA ASP A 89 -3.68 -17.90 11.22
C ASP A 89 -4.27 -16.86 12.21
N ILE A 90 -5.58 -16.67 12.18
CA ILE A 90 -6.27 -15.79 13.14
C ILE A 90 -6.74 -16.65 14.32
N SER A 91 -6.48 -16.20 15.55
CA SER A 91 -6.95 -16.87 16.76
C SER A 91 -8.47 -17.01 16.76
N ASN A 92 -8.99 -18.09 17.35
CA ASN A 92 -10.45 -18.34 17.41
C ASN A 92 -11.20 -17.22 18.14
N GLU A 93 -10.55 -16.54 19.09
CA GLU A 93 -11.11 -15.38 19.80
C GLU A 93 -11.30 -14.19 18.86
N MET A 94 -10.31 -13.88 18.01
CA MET A 94 -10.44 -12.81 17.02
C MET A 94 -11.44 -13.15 15.92
N LYS A 95 -11.54 -14.43 15.51
CA LYS A 95 -12.60 -14.86 14.57
C LYS A 95 -13.99 -14.55 15.14
N GLN A 96 -14.23 -14.85 16.42
CA GLN A 96 -15.50 -14.56 17.08
C GLN A 96 -15.77 -13.05 17.20
N GLN A 97 -14.76 -12.23 17.47
CA GLN A 97 -14.90 -10.78 17.52
C GLN A 97 -15.24 -10.16 16.15
N ILE A 98 -14.66 -10.70 15.10
CA ILE A 98 -14.93 -10.27 13.73
C ILE A 98 -16.33 -10.72 13.30
N GLU A 99 -16.75 -11.93 13.65
CA GLU A 99 -18.12 -12.43 13.43
C GLU A 99 -19.17 -11.64 14.23
N SER A 100 -18.82 -11.17 15.43
CA SER A 100 -19.72 -10.36 16.25
C SER A 100 -19.84 -8.90 15.82
N GLY A 101 -19.11 -8.48 14.78
CA GLY A 101 -19.10 -7.08 14.32
C GLY A 101 -18.28 -6.15 15.22
N SER A 102 -17.47 -6.68 16.14
CA SER A 102 -16.65 -5.90 17.08
C SER A 102 -15.28 -5.56 16.47
N PHE A 103 -15.31 -4.83 15.35
CA PHE A 103 -14.10 -4.39 14.67
C PHE A 103 -14.21 -2.98 14.08
N ASP A 104 -13.05 -2.33 13.94
CA ASP A 104 -12.85 -1.07 13.25
C ASP A 104 -12.11 -1.26 11.93
N ILE A 105 -12.25 -0.31 11.02
CA ILE A 105 -11.62 -0.34 9.70
C ILE A 105 -10.61 0.78 9.63
N ASP A 106 -9.42 0.46 9.14
CA ASP A 106 -8.35 1.42 8.95
C ASP A 106 -7.62 1.14 7.63
N VAL A 107 -6.96 2.17 7.09
CA VAL A 107 -6.10 2.06 5.92
C VAL A 107 -4.67 2.25 6.38
N THR A 108 -3.87 1.18 6.30
CA THR A 108 -2.48 1.20 6.74
C THR A 108 -1.57 0.55 5.71
N SER A 109 -0.38 1.12 5.52
CA SER A 109 0.76 0.49 4.86
C SER A 109 1.52 -0.35 5.90
N PRO A 110 1.59 -1.69 5.74
CA PRO A 110 2.31 -2.54 6.69
C PRO A 110 3.84 -2.35 6.65
N SER A 111 4.40 -1.72 5.61
CA SER A 111 5.81 -1.28 5.54
C SER A 111 6.01 -0.19 4.47
N GLU A 112 7.11 0.56 4.50
CA GLU A 112 7.44 1.62 3.51
C GLU A 112 7.45 1.13 2.05
N ASP A 113 7.75 -0.15 1.82
CA ASP A 113 7.83 -0.75 0.47
C ASP A 113 6.52 -1.43 0.02
N VAL A 114 5.50 -1.48 0.88
CA VAL A 114 4.23 -2.16 0.60
C VAL A 114 3.10 -1.13 0.47
N PRO A 115 2.32 -1.17 -0.63
CA PRO A 115 1.24 -0.23 -0.84
C PRO A 115 0.19 -0.33 0.28
N ASP A 116 -0.52 0.78 0.51
CA ASP A 116 -1.59 0.86 1.48
C ASP A 116 -2.65 -0.24 1.23
N GLN A 117 -3.10 -0.84 2.33
CA GLN A 117 -4.12 -1.88 2.35
C GLN A 117 -5.21 -1.52 3.34
N LEU A 118 -6.42 -1.98 3.03
CA LEU A 118 -7.53 -1.98 3.97
C LEU A 118 -7.28 -3.05 5.02
N VAL A 119 -7.43 -2.66 6.28
CA VAL A 119 -7.11 -3.48 7.43
C VAL A 119 -8.27 -3.42 8.41
N ILE A 120 -8.62 -4.57 8.96
CA ILE A 120 -9.56 -4.69 10.07
C ILE A 120 -8.78 -4.71 11.39
N LYS A 121 -9.24 -3.92 12.36
CA LYS A 121 -8.76 -3.88 13.75
C LYS A 121 -9.84 -4.43 14.68
N PRO A 122 -9.69 -5.64 15.24
CA PRO A 122 -10.63 -6.15 16.23
C PRO A 122 -10.57 -5.32 17.52
N GLU A 123 -11.74 -5.04 18.12
CA GLU A 123 -11.84 -4.31 19.38
C GLU A 123 -11.21 -5.14 20.52
N GLY A 124 -10.15 -4.61 21.13
CA GLY A 124 -9.45 -5.23 22.27
C GLY A 124 -8.01 -5.66 21.98
N ASN A 125 -7.59 -5.77 20.71
CA ASN A 125 -6.19 -6.06 20.36
C ASN A 125 -5.67 -5.07 19.30
N VAL A 126 -5.25 -3.89 19.76
CA VAL A 126 -4.76 -2.77 18.92
C VAL A 126 -3.48 -3.13 18.13
N GLY A 127 -2.81 -4.23 18.49
CA GLY A 127 -1.58 -4.69 17.85
C GLY A 127 -1.78 -5.51 16.57
N GLU A 128 -2.93 -6.14 16.38
CA GLU A 128 -3.15 -7.11 15.31
C GLU A 128 -4.04 -6.53 14.20
N LYS A 129 -3.36 -5.82 13.30
CA LYS A 129 -3.91 -5.30 12.04
C LYS A 129 -4.05 -6.44 11.04
N ILE A 130 -5.27 -6.85 10.70
CA ILE A 130 -5.51 -7.94 9.75
C ILE A 130 -5.87 -7.37 8.36
N PRO A 131 -5.03 -7.60 7.33
CA PRO A 131 -5.31 -7.10 5.99
C PRO A 131 -6.47 -7.85 5.33
N LEU A 132 -7.32 -7.11 4.62
CA LEU A 132 -8.34 -7.67 3.74
C LEU A 132 -7.73 -8.40 2.54
N SER A 133 -8.51 -9.28 1.91
CA SER A 133 -8.13 -9.91 0.66
C SER A 133 -7.98 -8.88 -0.46
N LYS A 134 -6.96 -9.06 -1.29
CA LYS A 134 -6.65 -8.12 -2.39
C LYS A 134 -7.83 -7.98 -3.37
N SER A 135 -8.55 -9.06 -3.62
CA SER A 135 -9.73 -9.09 -4.50
C SER A 135 -10.86 -8.21 -3.99
N LEU A 136 -11.16 -8.24 -2.69
CA LEU A 136 -12.18 -7.38 -2.11
C LEU A 136 -11.72 -5.93 -2.05
N THR A 137 -10.45 -5.71 -1.73
CA THR A 137 -9.85 -4.37 -1.74
C THR A 137 -10.01 -3.71 -3.12
N GLU A 138 -9.73 -4.45 -4.20
CA GLU A 138 -9.92 -3.98 -5.57
C GLU A 138 -11.40 -3.76 -5.93
N SER A 139 -12.31 -4.61 -5.43
CA SER A 139 -13.75 -4.43 -5.60
C SER A 139 -14.23 -3.13 -4.96
N TYR A 140 -13.83 -2.83 -3.73
CA TYR A 140 -14.20 -1.58 -3.06
C TYR A 140 -13.60 -0.36 -3.75
N LEU A 141 -12.34 -0.44 -4.20
CA LEU A 141 -11.71 0.65 -4.96
C LEU A 141 -12.40 0.90 -6.31
N SER A 142 -13.04 -0.10 -6.91
CA SER A 142 -13.76 0.04 -8.18
C SER A 142 -15.17 0.64 -8.04
N GLN A 143 -15.69 0.72 -6.82
CA GLN A 143 -17.03 1.24 -6.52
C GLN A 143 -17.06 2.75 -6.22
N LEU A 144 -15.88 3.37 -6.07
CA LEU A 144 -15.67 4.82 -6.00
C LEU A 144 -15.58 5.43 -7.39
#